data_AF-A0A5J4PGS9-F1
#
_entry.id   AF-A0A5J4PGS9-F1
#
_cell.length_a   1.000
_cell.length_b   1.000
_cell.length_c   1.000
_cell.angle_alpha   90.00
_cell.angle_beta   90.00
_cell.angle_gamma   90.00
#
_symmetry.space_group_name_H-M   'P 1'
#
loop_
_entity.id
_entity.type
_entity.pdbx_description
1 polymer ?
#
loop_
_entity_poly.entity_id
_entity_poly.type
_entity_poly.pdbx_seq_one_letter_code
_entity_poly.pdbx_strand_id
1 'polypeptide(L)'
;MNVELVREYCLQKKAVQETFPFDDVSLVMKIMGKMFILIDLEKANSIALKCDPKRAIELREQYNGISEAFHFNKKYWNNVSFNEDVDDTLIKELIDHSYEEVLKKFTKKLRTALKHKQ
;
A
#
# COMPACT_ATOMS: atom_id res chain seq x y z
N MET A 1 7.26 12.50 3.55
CA MET A 1 7.09 11.53 2.44
C MET A 1 6.25 12.18 1.35
N ASN A 2 6.34 11.73 0.08
CA ASN A 2 5.46 12.21 -1.00
C ASN A 2 5.16 11.09 -2.01
N VAL A 3 4.29 11.37 -2.99
CA VAL A 3 3.88 10.43 -4.04
C VAL A 3 5.05 9.83 -4.81
N GLU A 4 6.02 10.64 -5.26
CA GLU A 4 7.14 10.15 -6.07
C GLU A 4 8.01 9.19 -5.28
N LEU A 5 8.37 9.56 -4.05
CA LEU A 5 9.18 8.72 -3.16
C LEU A 5 8.47 7.41 -2.80
N VAL A 6 7.15 7.43 -2.61
CA VAL A 6 6.36 6.21 -2.37
C VAL A 6 6.37 5.32 -3.61
N ARG A 7 6.16 5.89 -4.78
CA ARG A 7 6.19 5.17 -6.06
C ARG A 7 7.54 4.51 -6.29
N GLU A 8 8.63 5.26 -6.15
CA GLU A 8 10.00 4.74 -6.26
C GLU A 8 10.27 3.63 -5.25
N TYR A 9 9.87 3.80 -3.98
CA TYR A 9 10.03 2.78 -2.95
C TYR A 9 9.25 1.48 -3.25
N CYS A 10 8.07 1.60 -3.87
CA CYS A 10 7.30 0.45 -4.32
C CYS A 10 7.99 -0.28 -5.48
N LEU A 11 8.56 0.46 -6.44
CA LEU A 11 9.24 -0.11 -7.62
C LEU A 11 10.53 -0.85 -7.28
N GLN A 12 11.14 -0.56 -6.13
CA GLN A 12 12.27 -1.35 -5.61
C GLN A 12 11.87 -2.75 -5.16
N LYS A 13 10.58 -3.04 -5.00
CA LYS A 13 10.08 -4.36 -4.58
C LYS A 13 9.87 -5.26 -5.78
N LYS A 14 10.10 -6.56 -5.59
CA LYS A 14 10.03 -7.55 -6.67
C LYS A 14 8.63 -7.66 -7.26
N ALA A 15 8.57 -7.77 -8.59
CA ALA A 15 7.35 -8.06 -9.35
C ALA A 15 6.19 -7.07 -9.11
N VAL A 16 6.51 -5.84 -8.71
CA VAL A 16 5.55 -4.75 -8.66
C VAL A 16 5.22 -4.26 -10.07
N GLN A 17 3.94 -3.96 -10.29
CA GLN A 17 3.41 -3.42 -11.52
C GLN A 17 2.56 -2.19 -11.23
N GLU A 18 2.69 -1.18 -12.08
CA GLU A 18 1.90 0.05 -12.06
C GLU A 18 0.71 -0.10 -12.98
N THR A 19 -0.48 0.30 -12.52
CA THR A 19 -1.70 0.24 -13.34
C THR A 19 -2.66 1.36 -12.97
N PHE A 20 -3.54 1.72 -13.91
CA PHE A 20 -4.65 2.66 -13.75
C PHE A 20 -5.98 1.93 -13.98
N PRO A 21 -6.40 1.05 -13.05
CA PRO A 21 -7.55 0.16 -13.28
C PRO A 21 -8.92 0.85 -13.11
N PHE A 22 -8.95 2.10 -12.65
CA PHE A 22 -10.17 2.82 -12.27
C PHE A 22 -10.37 4.08 -13.12
N ASP A 23 -9.33 4.91 -13.19
CA ASP A 23 -9.27 6.18 -13.90
C ASP A 23 -7.78 6.55 -14.11
N ASP A 24 -7.51 7.70 -14.73
CA ASP A 24 -6.15 8.14 -15.11
C ASP A 24 -5.34 8.79 -13.98
N VAL A 25 -5.89 8.90 -12.76
CA VAL A 25 -5.24 9.55 -11.61
C VAL A 25 -5.09 8.63 -10.39
N SER A 26 -5.77 7.49 -10.37
CA SER A 26 -5.70 6.46 -9.33
C SER A 26 -4.62 5.43 -9.66
N LEU A 27 -3.36 5.76 -9.36
CA LEU A 27 -2.23 4.85 -9.56
C LEU A 27 -2.29 3.68 -8.56
N VAL A 28 -2.43 2.46 -9.08
CA VAL A 28 -2.46 1.24 -8.26
C VAL A 28 -1.20 0.42 -8.50
N MET A 29 -0.45 0.16 -7.42
CA MET A 29 0.68 -0.77 -7.46
C MET A 29 0.21 -2.18 -7.05
N LYS A 30 0.58 -3.18 -7.86
CA LYS A 30 0.13 -4.56 -7.73
C LYS A 30 1.27 -5.55 -7.76
N ILE A 31 1.06 -6.71 -7.14
CA ILE A 31 1.89 -7.91 -7.30
C ILE A 31 1.02 -8.97 -7.96
N MET A 32 1.38 -9.43 -9.16
CA MET A 32 0.64 -10.47 -9.90
C MET A 32 -0.89 -10.25 -9.91
N GLY A 33 -1.32 -9.02 -10.20
CA GLY A 33 -2.73 -8.63 -10.26
C GLY A 33 -3.41 -8.35 -8.91
N LYS A 34 -2.72 -8.46 -7.77
CA LYS A 34 -3.25 -8.09 -6.45
C LYS A 34 -2.68 -6.74 -5.99
N MET A 35 -3.56 -5.79 -5.71
CA MET A 35 -3.21 -4.48 -5.17
C MET A 35 -2.72 -4.54 -3.73
N PHE A 36 -1.70 -3.75 -3.44
CA PHE A 36 -1.22 -3.45 -2.08
C PHE A 36 -1.21 -1.95 -1.78
N ILE A 37 -1.19 -1.09 -2.78
CA ILE A 37 -1.27 0.36 -2.59
C ILE A 37 -2.10 1.00 -3.70
N LEU A 38 -2.86 2.04 -3.35
CA LEU A 38 -3.39 3.04 -4.27
C LEU A 38 -2.82 4.40 -3.88
N ILE A 39 -2.39 5.15 -4.90
CA ILE A 39 -1.86 6.50 -4.80
C ILE A 39 -2.77 7.42 -5.62
N ASP A 40 -3.37 8.41 -4.97
CA ASP A 40 -4.14 9.45 -5.64
C ASP A 40 -3.17 10.50 -6.20
N LEU A 41 -2.99 10.54 -7.52
CA LEU A 41 -2.10 11.48 -8.19
C LEU A 41 -2.70 12.88 -8.34
N GLU A 42 -4.01 13.04 -8.16
CA GLU A 42 -4.67 14.35 -8.25
C GLU A 42 -4.44 15.13 -6.95
N LYS A 43 -4.77 14.54 -5.79
CA LYS A 43 -4.56 15.19 -4.50
C LYS A 43 -3.13 15.05 -3.98
N ALA A 44 -2.47 13.94 -4.32
CA ALA A 44 -1.07 13.67 -4.02
C ALA A 44 -0.65 13.85 -2.54
N ASN A 45 -1.58 13.70 -1.60
CA ASN A 45 -1.35 13.96 -0.18
C ASN A 45 -1.53 12.73 0.73
N SER A 46 -2.01 11.61 0.19
CA SER A 46 -2.19 10.38 0.94
C SER A 46 -2.12 9.13 0.05
N ILE A 47 -2.04 7.97 0.70
CA ILE A 47 -2.06 6.65 0.07
C ILE A 47 -3.00 5.71 0.80
N ALA A 48 -3.63 4.79 0.06
CA ALA A 48 -4.39 3.70 0.66
C ALA A 48 -3.56 2.41 0.67
N LEU A 49 -3.38 1.82 1.85
CA LEU A 49 -2.56 0.63 2.09
C LEU A 49 -3.36 -0.51 2.69
N LYS A 50 -3.06 -1.73 2.26
CA LYS A 50 -3.59 -2.95 2.86
C LYS A 50 -2.97 -3.16 4.24
N CYS A 51 -3.74 -3.71 5.17
CA CYS A 51 -3.28 -3.97 6.53
C CYS A 51 -3.97 -5.21 7.10
N ASP A 52 -3.28 -5.91 8.00
CA ASP A 52 -3.90 -6.81 8.97
C ASP A 52 -5.02 -6.10 9.75
N PRO A 53 -6.19 -6.73 9.96
CA PRO A 53 -7.33 -6.07 10.59
C PRO A 53 -7.10 -5.56 12.02
N LYS A 54 -6.32 -6.26 12.84
CA LYS A 54 -6.09 -5.82 14.23
C LYS A 54 -5.19 -4.59 14.23
N ARG A 55 -4.08 -4.69 13.49
CA ARG A 55 -3.14 -3.58 13.31
C ARG A 55 -3.81 -2.36 12.67
N ALA A 56 -4.75 -2.57 11.74
CA ALA A 56 -5.47 -1.48 11.10
C ALA A 56 -6.24 -0.59 12.10
N ILE A 57 -6.84 -1.21 13.12
CA ILE A 57 -7.57 -0.51 14.18
C ILE A 57 -6.59 0.22 15.10
N GLU A 58 -5.56 -0.47 15.59
CA GLU A 58 -4.54 0.11 16.48
C GLU A 58 -3.89 1.36 15.86
N LEU A 59 -3.55 1.30 14.56
CA LEU A 59 -2.95 2.43 13.86
C LEU A 59 -3.87 3.66 13.78
N ARG A 60 -5.19 3.47 13.59
CA ARG A 60 -6.15 4.57 13.54
C ARG A 60 -6.43 5.19 14.90
N GLU A 61 -6.26 4.41 15.97
CA GLU A 61 -6.36 4.90 17.34
C GLU A 61 -5.11 5.69 17.74
N GLN A 62 -3.95 5.32 17.19
CA GLN A 62 -2.66 5.90 17.56
C GLN A 62 -2.29 7.15 16.76
N TYR A 63 -2.69 7.25 15.49
CA TYR A 63 -2.23 8.31 14.57
C TYR A 63 -3.41 9.05 13.93
N ASN A 64 -3.40 10.38 14.00
CA ASN A 64 -4.39 11.23 13.34
C ASN A 64 -4.30 11.15 11.82
N GLY A 65 -3.09 10.94 11.28
CA GLY A 65 -2.84 10.78 9.85
C GLY A 65 -3.28 9.43 9.28
N ILE A 66 -3.79 8.50 10.10
CA ILE A 66 -4.25 7.18 9.65
C ILE A 66 -5.76 7.05 9.86
N SER A 67 -6.48 6.83 8.76
CA SER A 67 -7.94 6.74 8.76
C SER A 67 -8.44 5.56 7.93
N GLU A 68 -9.74 5.36 7.88
CA GLU A 68 -10.35 4.36 7.00
C GLU A 68 -10.17 4.75 5.52
N ALA A 69 -9.73 3.82 4.68
CA ALA A 69 -9.63 4.09 3.24
C ALA A 69 -11.03 4.12 2.58
N PHE A 70 -11.39 5.28 2.03
CA PHE A 70 -12.65 5.47 1.29
C PHE A 70 -12.69 4.58 0.03
N HIS A 71 -13.87 4.07 -0.35
CA HIS A 71 -14.07 3.04 -1.40
C HIS A 71 -13.44 1.66 -1.17
N PHE A 72 -12.63 1.47 -0.13
CA PHE A 72 -12.04 0.17 0.19
C PHE A 72 -12.81 -0.57 1.30
N ASN A 73 -12.50 -1.87 1.45
CA ASN A 73 -12.92 -2.61 2.64
C ASN A 73 -12.11 -2.12 3.84
N LYS A 74 -12.75 -1.30 4.66
CA LYS A 74 -12.20 -0.64 5.85
C LYS A 74 -11.66 -1.60 6.90
N LYS A 75 -12.03 -2.88 6.88
CA LYS A 75 -11.39 -3.89 7.75
C LYS A 75 -9.92 -4.14 7.40
N TYR A 76 -9.53 -3.93 6.16
CA TYR A 76 -8.23 -4.33 5.62
C TYR A 76 -7.44 -3.19 4.99
N TRP A 77 -7.97 -1.97 4.99
CA TRP A 77 -7.34 -0.86 4.26
C TRP A 77 -7.40 0.43 5.05
N ASN A 78 -6.24 1.08 5.17
CA ASN A 78 -6.07 2.38 5.81
C ASN A 78 -5.68 3.42 4.76
N ASN A 79 -6.20 4.64 4.90
CA ASN A 79 -5.64 5.82 4.26
C ASN A 79 -4.55 6.38 5.19
N VAL A 80 -3.41 6.76 4.62
CA VAL A 80 -2.25 7.30 5.35
C VAL A 80 -1.87 8.64 4.72
N SER A 81 -2.03 9.71 5.49
CA SER A 81 -1.67 11.09 5.10
C SER A 81 -0.17 11.32 5.18
N PHE A 82 0.38 12.09 4.24
CA PHE A 82 1.79 12.49 4.25
C PHE A 82 2.09 13.71 5.13
N ASN A 83 1.06 14.47 5.53
CA ASN A 83 1.21 15.81 6.11
C ASN A 83 0.69 15.91 7.56
N GLU A 84 0.65 14.78 8.27
CA GLU A 84 0.10 14.65 9.63
C GLU A 84 1.17 14.06 10.57
N ASP A 85 0.78 13.31 11.59
CA ASP A 85 1.65 12.71 12.62
C ASP A 85 2.26 11.35 12.24
N VAL A 86 2.29 10.99 10.95
CA VAL A 86 2.86 9.73 10.44
C VAL A 86 4.20 10.03 9.76
N ASP A 87 5.30 9.62 10.37
CA ASP A 87 6.64 9.85 9.80
C ASP A 87 6.96 8.92 8.61
N ASP A 88 7.98 9.32 7.84
CA ASP A 88 8.44 8.63 6.64
C ASP A 88 8.90 7.19 6.89
N THR A 89 9.39 6.89 8.10
CA THR A 89 9.85 5.55 8.49
C THR A 89 8.65 4.63 8.64
N LEU A 90 7.63 5.09 9.37
CA LEU A 90 6.39 4.36 9.54
C LEU A 90 5.66 4.17 8.20
N ILE A 91 5.63 5.18 7.32
CA ILE A 91 5.00 5.04 6.00
C ILE A 91 5.68 3.93 5.19
N LYS A 92 7.02 3.87 5.18
CA LYS A 92 7.75 2.77 4.51
C LYS A 92 7.42 1.41 5.12
N GLU A 93 7.37 1.33 6.45
CA GLU A 93 7.00 0.11 7.16
C GLU A 93 5.58 -0.36 6.80
N LEU A 94 4.62 0.57 6.69
CA LEU A 94 3.25 0.26 6.29
C LEU A 94 3.15 -0.19 4.84
N ILE A 95 3.99 0.35 3.95
CA ILE A 95 4.10 -0.12 2.56
C ILE A 95 4.64 -1.57 2.53
N ASP A 96 5.69 -1.86 3.31
CA ASP A 96 6.25 -3.20 3.43
C ASP A 96 5.23 -4.20 3.96
N HIS A 97 4.53 -3.84 5.04
CA HIS A 97 3.45 -4.65 5.60
C HIS A 97 2.34 -4.92 4.60
N SER A 98 1.90 -3.89 3.86
CA SER A 98 0.87 -4.04 2.83
C SER A 98 1.29 -5.01 1.71
N TYR A 99 2.54 -4.89 1.26
CA TYR A 99 3.14 -5.81 0.29
C TYR A 99 3.16 -7.25 0.83
N GLU A 100 3.56 -7.45 2.08
CA GLU A 100 3.55 -8.76 2.74
C GLU A 100 2.14 -9.35 2.91
N GLU A 101 1.15 -8.54 3.26
CA GLU A 101 -0.25 -8.96 3.38
C GLU A 101 -0.81 -9.49 2.06
N VAL A 102 -0.33 -8.99 0.92
CA VAL A 102 -0.65 -9.57 -0.39
C VAL A 102 0.08 -10.89 -0.60
N LEU A 103 1.39 -10.97 -0.30
CA LEU A 103 2.18 -12.19 -0.46
C LEU A 103 1.66 -13.36 0.40
N LYS A 104 1.13 -13.08 1.60
CA LYS A 104 0.52 -14.11 2.48
C LYS A 104 -0.65 -14.83 1.80
N LYS A 105 -1.34 -14.17 0.86
CA LYS A 105 -2.48 -14.75 0.11
C LYS A 105 -2.06 -15.59 -1.09
N PHE A 106 -0.77 -15.62 -1.42
CA PHE A 106 -0.26 -16.41 -2.54
C PHE A 106 0.04 -17.85 -2.15
N THR A 107 -0.25 -18.76 -3.08
CA THR A 107 0.12 -20.16 -2.95
C THR A 107 1.63 -20.32 -2.88
N LYS A 108 2.11 -21.46 -2.36
CA LYS A 108 3.55 -21.78 -2.32
C LYS A 108 4.19 -21.66 -3.71
N LYS A 109 3.50 -22.10 -4.77
CA LYS A 109 3.95 -22.00 -6.17
C LYS A 109 4.20 -20.55 -6.60
N LEU A 110 3.23 -19.66 -6.34
CA LEU A 110 3.34 -18.23 -6.68
C LEU A 110 4.47 -17.56 -5.90
N ARG A 111 4.60 -17.85 -4.60
CA ARG A 111 5.70 -17.32 -3.78
C ARG A 111 7.08 -17.77 -4.25
N THR A 112 7.22 -19.03 -4.68
CA THR A 112 8.47 -19.52 -5.28
C THR A 112 8.79 -18.81 -6.59
N ALA A 113 7.81 -18.62 -7.48
CA ALA A 113 8.02 -17.90 -8.74
C ALA A 113 8.54 -16.46 -8.52
N LEU A 114 8.08 -15.78 -7.47
CA LEU A 114 8.56 -14.45 -7.08
C LEU A 114 10.01 -14.43 -6.59
N LYS A 115 10.52 -15.54 -6.03
CA LYS A 115 11.93 -15.64 -5.63
C LYS A 115 12.87 -15.72 -6.84
N HIS A 116 12.41 -16.28 -7.95
CA HIS A 116 13.21 -16.53 -9.15
C HIS A 116 13.10 -15.45 -10.23
N LYS A 117 12.16 -14.51 -10.10
CA LYS A 117 12.11 -13.31 -10.95
C LYS A 117 13.17 -12.32 -10.45
N GLN A 118 14.26 -12.18 -11.20
CA GLN A 118 15.17 -11.03 -11.16
C GLN A 118 14.61 -9.95 -12.08
#